data_AF-A0A4X2LJF5-F1
#
_entry.id   AF-A0A4X2LJF5-F1
#
_cell.length_a   1.000
_cell.length_b   1.000
_cell.length_c   1.000
_cell.angle_alpha   90.00
_cell.angle_beta   90.00
_cell.angle_gamma   90.00
#
_symmetry.space_group_name_H-M   'P 1'
#
loop_
_entity.id
_entity.type
_entity.pdbx_description
1 polymer ?
#
loop_
_entity_poly.entity_id
_entity_poly.type
_entity_poly.pdbx_seq_one_letter_code
_entity_poly.pdbx_strand_id
1 'polypeptide(L)'
;MLGSADSLGLLWAGGKLAALDDYRVQKEELMAKFAMLEEQLKKEHDEYKNWIYCLEKNAVLEKDRLKKEIVQRVNKVAVEFRKVSALQISETTRKVIQENMAVTTELAKVSNQSLQLFSENEDLKGVTKKISKQLDLLESNKKMMCNDRISRLKLIWFLAKKCEEQQQRMEEAAKLRAMLEQLEMAFQQLQQDNHDLRNDVEKLQIKLRYNQVKAKKFSEELEREQKRSHSVEQVLTQARFLLRDLLSMQPEHSEDGQFNVLFQMAQKETLHQMMSILSHAVVLGPHVAQFIRVQRKAHSFSIRTLQERCENFKPIHQLTQSMPYRPSSLSAVLQPAHIPFNPKDM
;
A
#
# COMPACT_ATOMS: atom_id res chain seq x y z
N MET A 1 -5.43 113.88 -197.18
CA MET A 1 -4.37 113.13 -197.87
C MET A 1 -3.25 112.87 -196.85
N LEU A 2 -3.01 111.59 -196.51
CA LEU A 2 -1.83 110.91 -195.89
C LEU A 2 -0.91 111.68 -194.90
N GLY A 3 -0.35 111.15 -193.80
CA GLY A 3 -0.24 109.78 -193.27
C GLY A 3 1.00 109.65 -192.33
N SER A 4 0.86 108.86 -191.26
CA SER A 4 1.86 108.01 -190.56
C SER A 4 3.29 108.49 -190.24
N ALA A 5 3.60 108.67 -188.95
CA ALA A 5 4.79 108.12 -188.25
C ALA A 5 4.92 108.76 -186.85
N ASP A 6 4.48 108.08 -185.77
CA ASP A 6 4.90 108.38 -184.38
C ASP A 6 4.36 107.32 -183.37
N SER A 7 4.54 106.03 -183.65
CA SER A 7 4.03 104.92 -182.80
C SER A 7 5.12 104.09 -182.08
N LEU A 8 6.38 104.54 -182.04
CA LEU A 8 7.51 103.75 -181.50
C LEU A 8 8.10 104.29 -180.18
N GLY A 9 7.72 105.50 -179.74
CA GLY A 9 8.20 106.08 -178.47
C GLY A 9 7.45 105.62 -177.21
N LEU A 10 6.22 105.11 -177.34
CA LEU A 10 5.37 104.77 -176.18
C LEU A 10 5.59 103.37 -175.58
N LEU A 11 6.25 102.45 -176.30
CA LEU A 11 6.35 101.06 -175.86
C LEU A 11 7.53 100.78 -174.90
N TRP A 12 8.62 101.54 -174.97
CA TRP A 12 9.80 101.33 -174.13
C TRP A 12 9.65 101.90 -172.71
N ALA A 13 8.80 102.93 -172.54
CA ALA A 13 8.45 103.46 -171.22
C ALA A 13 7.47 102.55 -170.45
N GLY A 14 6.56 101.87 -171.15
CA GLY A 14 5.52 101.03 -170.54
C GLY A 14 6.04 99.76 -169.84
N GLY A 15 7.07 99.09 -170.39
CA GLY A 15 7.60 97.85 -169.78
C GLY A 15 8.44 98.07 -168.51
N LYS A 16 9.10 99.22 -168.39
CA LYS A 16 9.88 99.60 -167.19
C LYS A 16 8.96 100.07 -166.05
N LEU A 17 7.84 100.68 -166.40
CA LEU A 17 6.75 101.02 -165.48
C LEU A 17 6.03 99.77 -164.97
N ALA A 18 5.75 98.78 -165.84
CA ALA A 18 5.10 97.53 -165.43
C ALA A 18 5.95 96.71 -164.44
N ALA A 19 7.26 96.55 -164.69
CA ALA A 19 8.14 95.87 -163.73
C ALA A 19 8.22 96.62 -162.38
N LEU A 20 8.24 97.96 -162.40
CA LEU A 20 8.22 98.75 -161.16
C LEU A 20 6.90 98.64 -160.41
N ASP A 21 5.77 98.55 -161.11
CA ASP A 21 4.46 98.36 -160.49
C ASP A 21 4.30 96.93 -159.96
N ASP A 22 4.79 95.92 -160.67
CA ASP A 22 4.85 94.53 -160.19
C ASP A 22 5.76 94.39 -158.96
N TYR A 23 6.92 95.07 -158.93
CA TYR A 23 7.79 95.12 -157.75
C TYR A 23 7.12 95.88 -156.58
N ARG A 24 6.33 96.92 -156.86
CA ARG A 24 5.57 97.66 -155.84
C ARG A 24 4.47 96.78 -155.25
N VAL A 25 3.72 96.06 -156.09
CA VAL A 25 2.67 95.11 -155.67
C VAL A 25 3.27 93.95 -154.89
N GLN A 26 4.37 93.34 -155.36
CA GLN A 26 5.06 92.27 -154.63
C GLN A 26 5.62 92.75 -153.29
N LYS A 27 6.14 93.99 -153.23
CA LYS A 27 6.58 94.61 -151.97
C LYS A 27 5.39 94.83 -151.03
N GLU A 28 4.27 95.32 -151.52
CA GLU A 28 3.05 95.52 -150.73
C GLU A 28 2.46 94.19 -150.23
N GLU A 29 2.41 93.16 -151.07
CA GLU A 29 2.00 91.80 -150.66
C GLU A 29 2.96 91.19 -149.64
N LEU A 30 4.27 91.39 -149.81
CA LEU A 30 5.27 90.91 -148.86
C LEU A 30 5.13 91.66 -147.52
N MET A 31 4.95 92.98 -147.56
CA MET A 31 4.68 93.80 -146.38
C MET A 31 3.37 93.41 -145.69
N ALA A 32 2.32 93.08 -146.44
CA ALA A 32 1.05 92.59 -145.91
C ALA A 32 1.19 91.20 -145.27
N LYS A 33 1.96 90.29 -145.89
CA LYS A 33 2.30 88.99 -145.30
C LYS A 33 3.13 89.15 -144.02
N PHE A 34 4.10 90.07 -144.02
CA PHE A 34 4.86 90.40 -142.81
C PHE A 34 3.96 90.95 -141.71
N ALA A 35 3.07 91.91 -142.01
CA ALA A 35 2.14 92.46 -141.04
C ALA A 35 1.16 91.40 -140.50
N MET A 36 0.68 90.48 -141.35
CA MET A 36 -0.18 89.38 -140.94
C MET A 36 0.56 88.38 -140.05
N LEU A 37 1.80 88.03 -140.41
CA LEU A 37 2.65 87.14 -139.60
C LEU A 37 3.03 87.79 -138.27
N GLU A 38 3.34 89.09 -138.25
CA GLU A 38 3.61 89.86 -137.03
C GLU A 38 2.37 89.90 -136.12
N GLU A 39 1.19 90.15 -136.67
CA GLU A 39 -0.07 90.16 -135.93
C GLU A 39 -0.41 88.76 -135.38
N GLN A 40 -0.19 87.70 -136.17
CA GLN A 40 -0.41 86.33 -135.72
C GLN A 40 0.59 85.92 -134.64
N LEU A 41 1.86 86.28 -134.81
CA LEU A 41 2.92 86.01 -133.82
C LEU A 41 2.65 86.78 -132.51
N LYS A 42 2.09 87.99 -132.60
CA LYS A 42 1.65 88.77 -131.44
C LYS A 42 0.45 88.14 -130.74
N LYS A 43 -0.56 87.67 -131.49
CA LYS A 43 -1.71 86.94 -130.94
C LYS A 43 -1.30 85.66 -130.22
N GLU A 44 -0.49 84.83 -130.87
CA GLU A 44 0.07 83.61 -130.28
C GLU A 44 0.88 83.96 -129.03
N HIS A 45 1.73 85.00 -129.07
CA HIS A 45 2.49 85.43 -127.91
C HIS A 45 1.59 85.85 -126.73
N ASP A 46 0.53 86.63 -126.99
CA ASP A 46 -0.42 87.05 -125.96
C ASP A 46 -1.26 85.87 -125.42
N GLU A 47 -1.62 84.91 -126.27
CA GLU A 47 -2.29 83.66 -125.86
C GLU A 47 -1.39 82.79 -125.00
N TYR A 48 -0.12 82.56 -125.38
CA TYR A 48 0.83 81.83 -124.54
C TYR A 48 1.08 82.55 -123.21
N LYS A 49 1.21 83.88 -123.24
CA LYS A 49 1.37 84.68 -122.01
C LYS A 49 0.16 84.53 -121.08
N ASN A 50 -1.05 84.57 -121.62
CA ASN A 50 -2.27 84.35 -120.86
C ASN A 50 -2.39 82.91 -120.35
N TRP A 51 -1.98 81.92 -121.15
CA TRP A 51 -1.97 80.52 -120.76
C TRP A 51 -0.98 80.25 -119.62
N ILE A 52 0.26 80.76 -119.73
CA ILE A 52 1.27 80.70 -118.67
C ILE A 52 0.74 81.37 -117.40
N TYR A 53 0.20 82.58 -117.51
CA TYR A 53 -0.38 83.29 -116.36
C TYR A 53 -1.51 82.50 -115.69
N CYS A 54 -2.43 81.92 -116.47
CA CYS A 54 -3.51 81.08 -115.95
C CYS A 54 -2.98 79.82 -115.26
N LEU A 55 -1.96 79.17 -115.83
CA LEU A 55 -1.31 78.00 -115.22
C LEU A 55 -0.62 78.36 -113.91
N GLU A 56 0.16 79.43 -113.87
CA GLU A 56 0.85 79.91 -112.67
C GLU A 56 -0.16 80.27 -111.58
N LYS A 57 -1.22 81.00 -111.93
CA LYS A 57 -2.32 81.32 -111.02
C LYS A 57 -2.97 80.06 -110.45
N ASN A 58 -3.30 79.08 -111.29
CA ASN A 58 -3.91 77.82 -110.85
C ASN A 58 -2.97 77.02 -109.96
N ALA A 59 -1.67 76.93 -110.28
CA ALA A 59 -0.69 76.24 -109.46
C ALA A 59 -0.51 76.89 -108.09
N VAL A 60 -0.50 78.23 -108.02
CA VAL A 60 -0.44 78.97 -106.75
C VAL A 60 -1.68 78.72 -105.91
N LEU A 61 -2.88 78.80 -106.51
CA LEU A 61 -4.15 78.56 -105.81
C LEU A 61 -4.24 77.12 -105.29
N GLU A 62 -3.86 76.12 -106.09
CA GLU A 62 -3.91 74.72 -105.68
C GLU A 62 -2.90 74.42 -104.56
N LYS A 63 -1.70 75.01 -104.63
CA LYS A 63 -0.72 74.94 -103.53
C LYS A 63 -1.27 75.53 -102.23
N ASP A 64 -1.93 76.69 -102.30
CA ASP A 64 -2.52 77.32 -101.12
C ASP A 64 -3.73 76.55 -100.58
N ARG A 65 -4.54 75.96 -101.46
CA ARG A 65 -5.63 75.04 -101.08
C ARG A 65 -5.06 73.83 -100.33
N LEU A 66 -4.05 73.16 -100.89
CA LEU A 66 -3.41 72.01 -100.27
C LEU A 66 -2.79 72.36 -98.90
N LYS A 67 -2.11 73.52 -98.79
CA LYS A 67 -1.58 74.00 -97.51
C LYS A 67 -2.69 74.19 -96.47
N LYS A 68 -3.81 74.83 -96.84
CA LYS A 68 -4.96 75.02 -95.95
C LYS A 68 -5.53 73.68 -95.51
N GLU A 69 -5.67 72.73 -96.43
CA GLU A 69 -6.18 71.38 -96.12
C GLU A 69 -5.24 70.62 -95.17
N ILE A 70 -3.92 70.68 -95.38
CA ILE A 70 -2.93 70.08 -94.49
C ILE A 70 -3.03 70.68 -93.08
N VAL A 71 -3.04 72.01 -92.97
CA VAL A 71 -3.17 72.70 -91.67
C VAL A 71 -4.48 72.32 -90.97
N GLN A 72 -5.59 72.26 -91.71
CA GLN A 72 -6.88 71.82 -91.17
C GLN A 72 -6.85 70.38 -90.67
N ARG A 73 -6.28 69.45 -91.45
CA ARG A 73 -6.15 68.04 -91.04
C ARG A 73 -5.25 67.89 -89.82
N VAL A 74 -4.12 68.59 -89.77
CA VAL A 74 -3.22 68.60 -88.59
C VAL A 74 -3.92 69.17 -87.37
N ASN A 75 -4.64 70.29 -87.51
CA ASN A 75 -5.43 70.86 -86.40
C ASN A 75 -6.51 69.88 -85.93
N LYS A 76 -7.20 69.19 -86.85
CA LYS A 76 -8.18 68.17 -86.50
C LYS A 76 -7.54 67.02 -85.73
N VAL A 77 -6.42 66.48 -86.21
CA VAL A 77 -5.67 65.43 -85.51
C VAL A 77 -5.17 65.90 -84.15
N ALA A 78 -4.69 67.14 -84.03
CA ALA A 78 -4.23 67.69 -82.76
C ALA A 78 -5.38 67.84 -81.75
N VAL A 79 -6.56 68.26 -82.20
CA VAL A 79 -7.76 68.33 -81.34
C VAL A 79 -8.20 66.95 -80.89
N GLU A 80 -8.26 65.98 -81.80
CA GLU A 80 -8.62 64.60 -81.45
C GLU A 80 -7.58 63.96 -80.52
N PHE A 81 -6.28 64.19 -80.76
CA PHE A 81 -5.22 63.73 -79.87
C PHE A 81 -5.36 64.32 -78.47
N ARG A 82 -5.57 65.64 -78.35
CA ARG A 82 -5.80 66.29 -77.05
C ARG A 82 -7.03 65.73 -76.33
N LYS A 83 -8.12 65.49 -77.04
CA LYS A 83 -9.34 64.88 -76.47
C LYS A 83 -9.08 63.46 -75.98
N VAL A 84 -8.49 62.61 -76.82
CA VAL A 84 -8.18 61.22 -76.46
C VAL A 84 -7.20 61.16 -75.29
N SER A 85 -6.15 61.99 -75.28
CA SER A 85 -5.21 62.07 -74.16
C SER A 85 -5.90 62.53 -72.88
N ALA A 86 -6.74 63.57 -72.93
CA ALA A 86 -7.48 64.04 -71.76
C ALA A 86 -8.43 62.96 -71.22
N LEU A 87 -9.15 62.26 -72.10
CA LEU A 87 -10.01 61.13 -71.73
C LEU A 87 -9.21 60.01 -71.08
N GLN A 88 -8.12 59.56 -71.69
CA GLN A 88 -7.26 58.50 -71.15
C GLN A 88 -6.65 58.86 -69.78
N ILE A 89 -6.17 60.10 -69.60
CA ILE A 89 -5.64 60.57 -68.32
C ILE A 89 -6.77 60.55 -67.27
N SER A 90 -7.97 61.04 -67.62
CA SER A 90 -9.10 61.05 -66.70
C SER A 90 -9.57 59.64 -66.32
N GLU A 91 -9.61 58.71 -67.28
CA GLU A 91 -9.97 57.31 -67.06
C GLU A 91 -8.93 56.59 -66.20
N THR A 92 -7.65 56.81 -66.47
CA THR A 92 -6.54 56.23 -65.71
C THR A 92 -6.55 56.77 -64.28
N THR A 93 -6.70 58.09 -64.12
CA THR A 93 -6.79 58.74 -62.79
C THR A 93 -7.99 58.19 -62.01
N ARG A 94 -9.16 58.05 -62.67
CA ARG A 94 -10.36 57.49 -62.05
C ARG A 94 -10.15 56.04 -61.61
N LYS A 95 -9.54 55.20 -62.46
CA LYS A 95 -9.23 53.80 -62.13
C LYS A 95 -8.28 53.71 -60.93
N VAL A 96 -7.19 54.48 -60.94
CA VAL A 96 -6.22 54.51 -59.83
C VAL A 96 -6.87 54.96 -58.52
N ILE A 97 -7.76 55.97 -58.54
CA ILE A 97 -8.50 56.38 -57.35
C ILE A 97 -9.41 55.25 -56.86
N GLN A 98 -10.16 54.59 -57.74
CA GLN A 98 -11.05 53.49 -57.39
C GLN A 98 -10.28 52.30 -56.80
N GLU A 99 -9.15 51.93 -57.39
CA GLU A 99 -8.26 50.87 -56.92
C GLU A 99 -7.65 51.23 -55.56
N ASN A 100 -7.14 52.45 -55.39
CA ASN A 100 -6.61 52.91 -54.10
C ASN A 100 -7.67 52.93 -53.00
N MET A 101 -8.91 53.34 -53.33
CA MET A 101 -10.02 53.27 -52.40
C MET A 101 -10.34 51.82 -52.02
N ALA A 102 -10.42 50.91 -52.99
CA ALA A 102 -10.66 49.49 -52.75
C ALA A 102 -9.57 48.88 -51.84
N VAL A 103 -8.28 49.12 -52.15
CA VAL A 103 -7.15 48.68 -51.35
C VAL A 103 -7.22 49.24 -49.92
N THR A 104 -7.55 50.52 -49.76
CA THR A 104 -7.69 51.15 -48.44
C THR A 104 -8.82 50.51 -47.63
N THR A 105 -9.96 50.21 -48.26
CA THR A 105 -11.07 49.54 -47.57
C THR A 105 -10.73 48.11 -47.15
N GLU A 106 -10.03 47.35 -48.00
CA GLU A 106 -9.59 46.01 -47.65
C GLU A 106 -8.52 46.03 -46.56
N LEU A 107 -7.59 46.99 -46.59
CA LEU A 107 -6.59 47.17 -45.54
C LEU A 107 -7.23 47.51 -44.19
N ALA A 108 -8.28 48.34 -44.18
CA ALA A 108 -9.05 48.63 -42.97
C ALA A 108 -9.77 47.39 -42.44
N LYS A 109 -10.36 46.56 -43.31
CA LYS A 109 -10.99 45.29 -42.90
C LYS A 109 -9.98 44.32 -42.28
N VAL A 110 -8.83 44.11 -42.94
CA VAL A 110 -7.76 43.23 -42.43
C VAL A 110 -7.21 43.76 -41.11
N SER A 111 -7.02 45.07 -40.97
CA SER A 111 -6.59 45.68 -39.71
C SER A 111 -7.59 45.44 -38.58
N ASN A 112 -8.89 45.61 -38.85
CA ASN A 112 -9.94 45.36 -37.87
C ASN A 112 -10.00 43.88 -37.46
N GLN A 113 -9.88 42.96 -38.42
CA GLN A 113 -9.82 41.52 -38.14
C GLN A 113 -8.57 41.16 -37.31
N SER A 114 -7.42 41.76 -37.61
CA SER A 114 -6.18 41.55 -36.85
C SER A 114 -6.33 42.02 -35.40
N LEU A 115 -6.97 43.17 -35.16
CA LEU A 115 -7.26 43.66 -33.81
C LEU A 115 -8.22 42.73 -33.05
N GLN A 116 -9.26 42.23 -33.72
CA GLN A 116 -10.20 41.27 -33.11
C GLN A 116 -9.48 39.98 -32.70
N LEU A 117 -8.73 39.36 -33.62
CA LEU A 117 -7.95 38.15 -33.33
C LEU A 117 -6.92 38.38 -32.20
N PHE A 118 -6.32 39.56 -32.14
CA PHE A 118 -5.41 39.92 -31.05
C PHE A 118 -6.14 39.95 -29.70
N SER A 119 -7.32 40.58 -29.63
CA SER A 119 -8.13 40.62 -28.41
C SER A 119 -8.57 39.22 -27.96
N GLU A 120 -9.04 38.39 -28.88
CA GLU A 120 -9.44 37.01 -28.60
C GLU A 120 -8.24 36.18 -28.10
N ASN A 121 -7.06 36.38 -28.67
CA ASN A 121 -5.85 35.70 -28.23
C ASN A 121 -5.45 36.07 -26.79
N GLU A 122 -5.58 37.35 -26.42
CA GLU A 122 -5.32 37.81 -25.05
C GLU A 122 -6.35 37.26 -24.06
N ASP A 123 -7.63 37.20 -24.44
CA ASP A 123 -8.68 36.58 -23.63
C ASP A 123 -8.42 35.09 -23.42
N LEU A 124 -8.08 34.36 -24.50
CA LEU A 124 -7.72 32.94 -24.43
C LEU A 124 -6.50 32.71 -23.54
N LYS A 125 -5.43 33.51 -23.66
CA LYS A 125 -4.28 33.46 -22.75
C LYS A 125 -4.70 33.72 -21.30
N GLY A 126 -5.61 34.66 -21.07
CA GLY A 126 -6.18 34.93 -19.76
C GLY A 126 -6.89 33.72 -19.16
N VAL A 127 -7.73 33.05 -19.96
CA VAL A 127 -8.42 31.81 -19.59
C VAL A 127 -7.42 30.68 -19.31
N THR A 128 -6.43 30.46 -20.19
CA THR A 128 -5.39 29.45 -20.00
C THR A 128 -4.62 29.67 -18.70
N LYS A 129 -4.24 30.92 -18.38
CA LYS A 129 -3.59 31.26 -17.10
C LYS A 129 -4.48 30.95 -15.89
N LYS A 130 -5.79 31.21 -15.98
CA LYS A 130 -6.75 30.87 -14.90
C LYS A 130 -6.86 29.35 -14.70
N ILE A 131 -6.99 28.59 -15.79
CA ILE A 131 -7.06 27.13 -15.74
C ILE A 131 -5.75 26.53 -15.19
N SER A 132 -4.59 27.04 -15.62
CA SER A 132 -3.28 26.62 -15.08
C SER A 132 -3.22 26.79 -13.57
N LYS A 133 -3.63 27.96 -13.05
CA LYS A 133 -3.66 28.20 -11.59
C LYS A 133 -4.62 27.25 -10.86
N GLN A 134 -5.77 26.95 -11.45
CA GLN A 134 -6.72 25.98 -10.87
C GLN A 134 -6.13 24.57 -10.85
N LEU A 135 -5.42 24.17 -11.91
CA LEU A 135 -4.74 22.90 -11.99
C LEU A 135 -3.67 22.77 -10.91
N ASP A 136 -2.84 23.80 -10.72
CA ASP A 136 -1.79 23.82 -9.69
C ASP A 136 -2.38 23.69 -8.27
N LEU A 137 -3.48 24.40 -8.00
CA LEU A 137 -4.20 24.31 -6.73
C LEU A 137 -4.78 22.90 -6.50
N LEU A 138 -5.39 22.31 -7.52
CA LEU A 138 -5.93 20.95 -7.46
C LEU A 138 -4.83 19.91 -7.25
N GLU A 139 -3.68 20.06 -7.91
CA GLU A 139 -2.55 19.16 -7.74
C GLU A 139 -1.97 19.27 -6.32
N SER A 140 -1.81 20.48 -5.79
CA SER A 140 -1.38 20.73 -4.41
C SER A 140 -2.35 20.11 -3.40
N ASN A 141 -3.66 20.31 -3.59
CA ASN A 141 -4.68 19.72 -2.73
C ASN A 141 -4.62 18.17 -2.77
N LYS A 142 -4.51 17.58 -3.96
CA LYS A 142 -4.35 16.13 -4.11
C LYS A 142 -3.11 15.61 -3.38
N LYS A 143 -1.98 16.30 -3.46
CA LYS A 143 -0.76 15.94 -2.71
C LYS A 143 -1.00 16.00 -1.19
N MET A 144 -1.65 17.05 -0.70
CA MET A 144 -2.00 17.19 0.72
C MET A 144 -2.93 16.05 1.18
N MET A 145 -4.00 15.76 0.44
CA MET A 145 -4.93 14.67 0.75
C MET A 145 -4.25 13.29 0.72
N CYS A 146 -3.32 13.07 -0.22
CA CYS A 146 -2.56 11.83 -0.28
C CYS A 146 -1.67 11.66 0.97
N ASN A 147 -0.98 12.73 1.38
CA ASN A 147 -0.14 12.72 2.57
C ASN A 147 -0.95 12.50 3.86
N ASP A 148 -2.11 13.14 3.98
CA ASP A 148 -3.04 12.92 5.09
C ASP A 148 -3.55 11.47 5.10
N ARG A 149 -3.95 10.93 3.95
CA ARG A 149 -4.36 9.53 3.81
C ARG A 149 -3.25 8.56 4.20
N ILE A 150 -2.02 8.78 3.76
CA ILE A 150 -0.86 7.95 4.14
C ILE A 150 -0.65 8.01 5.65
N SER A 151 -0.75 9.19 6.26
CA SER A 151 -0.59 9.36 7.71
C SER A 151 -1.69 8.63 8.49
N ARG A 152 -2.95 8.71 8.04
CA ARG A 152 -4.06 7.94 8.62
C ARG A 152 -3.88 6.43 8.49
N LEU A 153 -3.42 5.96 7.33
CA LEU A 153 -3.15 4.53 7.12
C LEU A 153 -2.03 4.03 8.03
N LYS A 154 -0.96 4.82 8.21
CA LYS A 154 0.09 4.51 9.20
C LYS A 154 -0.48 4.41 10.60
N LEU A 155 -1.32 5.37 11.02
CA LEU A 155 -1.97 5.33 12.34
C LEU A 155 -2.84 4.08 12.51
N ILE A 156 -3.67 3.75 11.51
CA ILE A 156 -4.50 2.53 11.53
C ILE A 156 -3.61 1.29 11.67
N TRP A 157 -2.51 1.22 10.92
CA TRP A 157 -1.56 0.11 11.01
C TRP A 157 -0.93 0.00 12.41
N PHE A 158 -0.48 1.13 12.98
CA PHE A 158 0.05 1.15 14.35
C PHE A 158 -0.99 0.71 15.38
N LEU A 159 -2.23 1.19 15.27
CA LEU A 159 -3.33 0.80 16.16
C LEU A 159 -3.66 -0.69 16.02
N ALA A 160 -3.72 -1.20 14.79
CA ALA A 160 -3.94 -2.62 14.52
C ALA A 160 -2.83 -3.48 15.16
N LYS A 161 -1.56 -3.07 15.04
CA LYS A 161 -0.45 -3.77 15.68
C LYS A 161 -0.55 -3.73 17.20
N LYS A 162 -0.95 -2.60 17.78
CA LYS A 162 -1.17 -2.48 19.23
C LYS A 162 -2.32 -3.34 19.72
N CYS A 163 -3.41 -3.46 18.95
CA CYS A 163 -4.50 -4.38 19.26
C CYS A 163 -4.04 -5.84 19.24
N GLU A 164 -3.23 -6.25 18.26
CA GLU A 164 -2.66 -7.60 18.19
C GLU A 164 -1.76 -7.90 19.39
N GLU A 165 -0.86 -6.99 19.74
CA GLU A 165 -0.03 -7.13 20.95
C GLU A 165 -0.89 -7.24 22.22
N GLN A 166 -1.95 -6.44 22.32
CA GLN A 166 -2.83 -6.47 23.48
C GLN A 166 -3.61 -7.78 23.56
N GLN A 167 -4.05 -8.31 22.43
CA GLN A 167 -4.71 -9.62 22.34
C GLN A 167 -3.79 -10.74 22.83
N GLN A 168 -2.52 -10.74 22.42
CA GLN A 168 -1.52 -11.70 22.90
C GLN A 168 -1.34 -11.61 24.42
N ARG A 169 -1.21 -10.41 24.98
CA ARG A 169 -1.12 -10.22 26.45
C ARG A 169 -2.36 -10.72 27.18
N MET A 170 -3.55 -10.53 26.60
CA MET A 170 -4.80 -11.03 27.17
C MET A 170 -4.86 -12.56 27.17
N GLU A 171 -4.40 -13.20 26.10
CA GLU A 171 -4.29 -14.67 26.02
C GLU A 171 -3.29 -15.24 27.02
N GLU A 172 -2.14 -14.60 27.19
CA GLU A 172 -1.15 -14.97 28.21
C GLU A 172 -1.71 -14.82 29.63
N ALA A 173 -2.37 -13.69 29.92
CA ALA A 173 -3.02 -13.47 31.20
C ALA A 173 -4.12 -14.50 31.47
N ALA A 174 -4.89 -14.90 30.46
CA ALA A 174 -5.89 -15.95 30.57
C ALA A 174 -5.26 -17.32 30.90
N LYS A 175 -4.15 -17.68 30.24
CA LYS A 175 -3.39 -18.91 30.55
C LYS A 175 -2.87 -18.90 31.98
N LEU A 176 -2.29 -17.78 32.43
CA LEU A 176 -1.81 -17.64 33.80
C LEU A 176 -2.93 -17.75 34.83
N ARG A 177 -4.09 -17.12 34.58
CA ARG A 177 -5.27 -17.26 35.45
C ARG A 177 -5.73 -18.72 35.56
N ALA A 178 -5.80 -19.45 34.44
CA ALA A 178 -6.17 -20.86 34.46
C ALA A 178 -5.17 -21.71 35.27
N MET A 179 -3.86 -21.43 35.18
CA MET A 179 -2.85 -22.12 36.01
C MET A 179 -3.00 -21.78 37.49
N LEU A 180 -3.30 -20.53 37.83
CA LEU A 180 -3.55 -20.11 39.22
C LEU A 180 -4.78 -20.81 39.79
N GLU A 181 -5.88 -20.86 39.04
CA GLU A 181 -7.09 -21.59 39.43
C GLU A 181 -6.79 -23.08 39.69
N GLN A 182 -6.01 -23.73 38.82
CA GLN A 182 -5.59 -25.12 39.02
C GLN A 182 -4.76 -25.29 40.30
N LEU A 183 -3.84 -24.36 40.58
CA LEU A 183 -3.01 -24.40 41.77
C LEU A 183 -3.83 -24.14 43.04
N GLU A 184 -4.78 -23.22 43.01
CA GLU A 184 -5.71 -22.96 44.11
C GLU A 184 -6.57 -24.19 44.43
N MET A 185 -7.10 -24.87 43.40
CA MET A 185 -7.83 -26.12 43.60
C MET A 185 -6.95 -27.21 44.22
N ALA A 186 -5.71 -27.37 43.75
CA ALA A 186 -4.76 -28.33 44.35
C ALA A 186 -4.40 -27.97 45.80
N PHE A 187 -4.24 -26.68 46.10
CA PHE A 187 -4.00 -26.21 47.46
C PHE A 187 -5.18 -26.50 48.38
N GLN A 188 -6.42 -26.26 47.93
CA GLN A 188 -7.63 -26.59 48.69
C GLN A 188 -7.74 -28.09 48.96
N GLN A 189 -7.41 -28.93 47.98
CA GLN A 189 -7.35 -30.39 48.16
C GLN A 189 -6.31 -30.78 49.22
N LEU A 190 -5.08 -30.27 49.11
CA LEU A 190 -4.04 -30.54 50.11
C LEU A 190 -4.42 -30.05 51.51
N GLN A 191 -5.17 -28.94 51.60
CA GLN A 191 -5.68 -28.43 52.86
C GLN A 191 -6.72 -29.36 53.47
N GLN A 192 -7.64 -29.91 52.66
CA GLN A 192 -8.60 -30.93 53.09
C GLN A 192 -7.89 -32.20 53.55
N ASP A 193 -6.96 -32.71 52.74
CA ASP A 193 -6.16 -33.90 53.09
C ASP A 193 -5.40 -33.69 54.41
N ASN A 194 -4.81 -32.50 54.62
CA ASN A 194 -4.12 -32.20 55.88
C ASN A 194 -5.08 -32.19 57.07
N HIS A 195 -6.31 -31.69 56.88
CA HIS A 195 -7.34 -31.72 57.91
C HIS A 195 -7.76 -33.16 58.24
N ASP A 196 -7.99 -33.99 57.23
CA ASP A 196 -8.35 -35.40 57.41
C ASP A 196 -7.24 -36.20 58.11
N LEU A 197 -5.98 -35.98 57.70
CA LEU A 197 -4.83 -36.58 58.36
C LEU A 197 -4.70 -36.16 59.82
N ARG A 198 -4.97 -34.88 60.15
CA ARG A 198 -4.99 -34.42 61.55
C ARG A 198 -6.07 -35.12 62.36
N ASN A 199 -7.27 -35.27 61.80
CA ASN A 199 -8.37 -35.99 62.43
C ASN A 199 -8.01 -37.47 62.68
N ASP A 200 -7.33 -38.11 61.73
CA ASP A 200 -6.89 -39.50 61.88
C ASP A 200 -5.76 -39.66 62.89
N VAL A 201 -4.81 -38.71 62.94
CA VAL A 201 -3.79 -38.65 63.99
C VAL A 201 -4.45 -38.53 65.36
N GLU A 202 -5.46 -37.67 65.52
CA GLU A 202 -6.19 -37.53 66.80
C GLU A 202 -6.90 -38.83 67.19
N LYS A 203 -7.62 -39.48 66.26
CA LYS A 203 -8.24 -40.79 66.50
C LYS A 203 -7.22 -41.84 66.93
N LEU A 204 -6.06 -41.88 66.28
CA LEU A 204 -4.98 -42.80 66.63
C LEU A 204 -4.36 -42.48 67.99
N GLN A 205 -4.20 -41.20 68.35
CA GLN A 205 -3.74 -40.78 69.67
C GLN A 205 -4.70 -41.22 70.77
N ILE A 206 -6.03 -41.10 70.56
CA ILE A 206 -7.04 -41.58 71.50
C ILE A 206 -6.94 -43.10 71.67
N LYS A 207 -6.82 -43.86 70.57
CA LYS A 207 -6.62 -45.32 70.61
C LYS A 207 -5.34 -45.71 71.33
N LEU A 208 -4.25 -44.97 71.10
CA LEU A 208 -2.97 -45.19 71.78
C LEU A 208 -3.11 -44.98 73.28
N ARG A 209 -3.71 -43.87 73.72
CA ARG A 209 -3.98 -43.59 75.14
C ARG A 209 -4.83 -44.67 75.79
N TYR A 210 -5.89 -45.11 75.11
CA TYR A 210 -6.74 -46.20 75.57
C TYR A 210 -5.95 -47.50 75.79
N ASN A 211 -5.10 -47.87 74.81
CA ASN A 211 -4.25 -49.04 74.91
C ASN A 211 -3.17 -48.89 75.99
N GLN A 212 -2.61 -47.69 76.19
CA GLN A 212 -1.67 -47.41 77.29
C GLN A 212 -2.34 -47.57 78.65
N VAL A 213 -3.57 -47.08 78.83
CA VAL A 213 -4.33 -47.28 80.07
C VAL A 213 -4.61 -48.76 80.30
N LYS A 214 -4.98 -49.51 79.26
CA LYS A 214 -5.12 -50.98 79.36
C LYS A 214 -3.82 -51.68 79.72
N ALA A 215 -2.72 -51.30 79.09
CA ALA A 215 -1.40 -51.86 79.38
C ALA A 215 -1.00 -51.59 80.84
N LYS A 216 -1.24 -50.39 81.36
CA LYS A 216 -1.04 -50.04 82.78
C LYS A 216 -1.90 -50.93 83.69
N LYS A 217 -3.20 -51.07 83.40
CA LYS A 217 -4.10 -51.97 84.16
C LYS A 217 -3.59 -53.41 84.18
N PHE A 218 -3.18 -53.96 83.04
CA PHE A 218 -2.62 -55.30 82.97
C PHE A 218 -1.28 -55.43 83.72
N SER A 219 -0.43 -54.41 83.70
CA SER A 219 0.81 -54.42 84.48
C SER A 219 0.55 -54.38 85.99
N GLU A 220 -0.44 -53.60 86.44
CA GLU A 220 -0.87 -53.57 87.85
C GLU A 220 -1.49 -54.91 88.27
N GLU A 221 -2.29 -55.53 87.38
CA GLU A 221 -2.81 -56.89 87.58
C GLU A 221 -1.68 -57.92 87.72
N LEU A 222 -0.68 -57.85 86.84
CA LEU A 222 0.49 -58.72 86.87
C LEU A 222 1.31 -58.51 88.14
N GLU A 223 1.53 -57.27 88.57
CA GLU A 223 2.27 -56.96 89.81
C GLU A 223 1.51 -57.46 91.05
N ARG A 224 0.17 -57.31 91.08
CA ARG A 224 -0.66 -57.90 92.14
C ARG A 224 -0.53 -59.41 92.17
N GLU A 225 -0.58 -60.06 91.00
CA GLU A 225 -0.43 -61.51 90.91
C GLU A 225 0.97 -61.97 91.31
N GLN A 226 2.02 -61.24 90.94
CA GLN A 226 3.40 -61.50 91.39
C GLN A 226 3.53 -61.36 92.90
N LYS A 227 2.95 -60.31 93.52
CA LYS A 227 2.92 -60.16 94.99
C LYS A 227 2.21 -61.33 95.67
N ARG A 228 1.08 -61.79 95.12
CA ARG A 228 0.39 -63.00 95.59
C ARG A 228 1.28 -64.23 95.44
N SER A 229 1.90 -64.43 94.28
CA SER A 229 2.83 -65.53 94.04
C SER A 229 4.00 -65.51 95.03
N HIS A 230 4.59 -64.34 95.29
CA HIS A 230 5.65 -64.18 96.30
C HIS A 230 5.15 -64.50 97.71
N SER A 231 3.94 -64.07 98.08
CA SER A 231 3.36 -64.43 99.39
C SER A 231 3.11 -65.94 99.52
N VAL A 232 2.66 -66.60 98.45
CA VAL A 232 2.49 -68.06 98.43
C VAL A 232 3.85 -68.74 98.53
N GLU A 233 4.86 -68.24 97.82
CA GLU A 233 6.23 -68.76 97.89
C GLU A 233 6.85 -68.57 99.30
N GLN A 234 6.58 -67.44 99.96
CA GLN A 234 6.95 -67.21 101.36
C GLN A 234 6.26 -68.19 102.32
N VAL A 235 4.97 -68.45 102.12
CA VAL A 235 4.24 -69.44 102.94
C VAL A 235 4.76 -70.85 102.69
N LEU A 236 5.05 -71.22 101.44
CA LEU A 236 5.65 -72.51 101.08
C LEU A 236 7.07 -72.67 101.65
N THR A 237 7.88 -71.62 101.65
CA THR A 237 9.21 -71.64 102.27
C THR A 237 9.15 -71.71 103.79
N GLN A 238 8.19 -71.02 104.43
CA GLN A 238 7.92 -71.16 105.87
C GLN A 238 7.43 -72.56 106.22
N ALA A 239 6.50 -73.14 105.45
CA ALA A 239 6.06 -74.52 105.62
C ALA A 239 7.22 -75.52 105.42
N ARG A 240 8.08 -75.28 104.43
CA ARG A 240 9.31 -76.07 104.22
C ARG A 240 10.27 -75.97 105.40
N PHE A 241 10.43 -74.79 106.01
CA PHE A 241 11.27 -74.61 107.20
C PHE A 241 10.70 -75.37 108.41
N LEU A 242 9.39 -75.27 108.65
CA LEU A 242 8.72 -76.00 109.73
C LEU A 242 8.78 -77.52 109.54
N LEU A 243 8.65 -78.01 108.30
CA LEU A 243 8.87 -79.42 107.97
C LEU A 243 10.32 -79.85 108.22
N ARG A 244 11.29 -78.99 107.91
CA ARG A 244 12.70 -79.26 108.19
C ARG A 244 12.96 -79.31 109.70
N ASP A 245 12.35 -78.41 110.47
CA ASP A 245 12.46 -78.34 111.93
C ASP A 245 11.87 -79.58 112.62
N LEU A 246 10.68 -80.02 112.15
CA LEU A 246 10.04 -81.28 112.54
C LEU A 246 10.91 -82.52 112.27
N LEU A 247 11.70 -82.51 111.19
CA LEU A 247 12.57 -83.61 110.81
C LEU A 247 13.93 -83.59 111.54
N SER A 248 14.35 -82.46 112.13
CA SER A 248 15.60 -82.32 112.89
C SER A 248 15.47 -82.57 114.39
N MET A 249 14.25 -82.67 114.93
CA MET A 249 14.00 -83.08 116.32
C MET A 249 14.15 -84.61 116.46
N GLN A 250 15.37 -85.09 116.75
CA GLN A 250 15.62 -86.50 117.11
C GLN A 250 15.44 -86.74 118.62
N PRO A 251 15.00 -87.96 119.03
CA PRO A 251 14.73 -88.28 120.42
C PRO A 251 16.01 -88.57 121.21
N GLU A 252 16.22 -87.91 122.34
CA GLU A 252 17.21 -88.37 123.33
C GLU A 252 16.56 -89.39 124.29
N HIS A 253 17.22 -90.54 124.39
CA HIS A 253 16.88 -91.64 125.29
C HIS A 253 17.31 -91.31 126.73
N SER A 254 16.47 -91.65 127.71
CA SER A 254 16.92 -92.12 129.02
C SER A 254 15.80 -92.87 129.74
N GLU A 255 16.23 -93.90 130.46
CA GLU A 255 15.47 -94.95 131.10
C GLU A 255 14.74 -94.44 132.34
N ASP A 256 13.41 -94.35 132.26
CA ASP A 256 12.47 -94.87 133.25
C ASP A 256 11.04 -94.50 132.81
N GLY A 257 10.14 -95.48 132.89
CA GLY A 257 8.80 -95.44 132.30
C GLY A 257 7.87 -94.35 132.84
N GLN A 258 8.04 -93.12 132.37
CA GLN A 258 6.98 -92.12 132.29
C GLN A 258 6.96 -91.50 130.88
N PHE A 259 5.82 -91.72 130.23
CA PHE A 259 5.51 -91.39 128.85
C PHE A 259 5.95 -89.98 128.44
N ASN A 260 6.57 -89.91 127.26
CA ASN A 260 7.06 -88.72 126.58
C ASN A 260 5.91 -87.85 126.03
N VAL A 261 5.15 -87.22 126.94
CA VAL A 261 4.01 -86.34 126.64
C VAL A 261 4.48 -84.99 126.07
N LEU A 262 5.67 -84.52 126.45
CA LEU A 262 6.23 -83.24 125.97
C LEU A 262 6.61 -83.29 124.48
N PHE A 263 7.15 -84.41 123.99
CA PHE A 263 7.46 -84.58 122.56
C PHE A 263 6.19 -84.67 121.70
N GLN A 264 5.15 -85.40 122.15
CA GLN A 264 3.87 -85.42 121.45
C GLN A 264 3.16 -84.06 121.46
N MET A 265 3.26 -83.29 122.56
CA MET A 265 2.72 -81.93 122.63
C MET A 265 3.45 -80.99 121.64
N ALA A 266 4.79 -80.98 121.63
CA ALA A 266 5.56 -80.17 120.69
C ALA A 266 5.30 -80.55 119.22
N GLN A 267 5.16 -81.85 118.93
CA GLN A 267 4.82 -82.35 117.60
C GLN A 267 3.39 -81.96 117.18
N LYS A 268 2.42 -82.00 118.10
CA LYS A 268 1.04 -81.60 117.83
C LYS A 268 0.90 -80.07 117.67
N GLU A 269 1.68 -79.30 118.41
CA GLU A 269 1.69 -77.84 118.39
C GLU A 269 2.36 -77.29 117.12
N THR A 270 3.47 -77.89 116.68
CA THR A 270 4.09 -77.61 115.37
C THR A 270 3.19 -78.03 114.20
N LEU A 271 2.46 -79.16 114.29
CA LEU A 271 1.45 -79.55 113.30
C LEU A 271 0.24 -78.61 113.28
N HIS A 272 -0.22 -78.11 114.42
CA HIS A 272 -1.27 -77.10 114.49
C HIS A 272 -0.82 -75.75 113.93
N GLN A 273 0.42 -75.33 114.20
CA GLN A 273 1.01 -74.14 113.57
C GLN A 273 1.13 -74.33 112.05
N MET A 274 1.54 -75.50 111.57
CA MET A 274 1.59 -75.82 110.15
C MET A 274 0.19 -75.81 109.52
N MET A 275 -0.82 -76.38 110.18
CA MET A 275 -2.21 -76.32 109.71
C MET A 275 -2.78 -74.91 109.72
N SER A 276 -2.38 -74.05 110.66
CA SER A 276 -2.78 -72.64 110.70
C SER A 276 -2.15 -71.84 109.55
N ILE A 277 -0.86 -72.06 109.27
CA ILE A 277 -0.13 -71.41 108.17
C ILE A 277 -0.64 -71.90 106.81
N LEU A 278 -0.89 -73.20 106.65
CA LEU A 278 -1.45 -73.76 105.43
C LEU A 278 -2.92 -73.39 105.23
N SER A 279 -3.72 -73.25 106.29
CA SER A 279 -5.10 -72.75 106.17
C SER A 279 -5.15 -71.27 105.75
N HIS A 280 -4.22 -70.43 106.22
CA HIS A 280 -4.03 -69.08 105.68
C HIS A 280 -3.57 -69.09 104.21
N ALA A 281 -2.76 -70.07 103.79
CA ALA A 281 -2.34 -70.25 102.39
C ALA A 281 -3.51 -70.62 101.46
N VAL A 282 -4.46 -71.43 101.93
CA VAL A 282 -5.65 -71.85 101.17
C VAL A 282 -6.58 -70.67 100.88
N VAL A 283 -6.64 -69.68 101.78
CA VAL A 283 -7.38 -68.41 101.56
C VAL A 283 -6.66 -67.49 100.57
N LEU A 284 -5.34 -67.54 100.51
CA LEU A 284 -4.51 -66.76 99.58
C LEU A 284 -4.43 -67.37 98.16
N GLY A 285 -4.81 -68.64 97.98
CA GLY A 285 -4.66 -69.35 96.72
C GLY A 285 -5.87 -70.16 96.24
N PRO A 286 -6.99 -69.55 95.81
CA PRO A 286 -8.04 -70.28 95.12
C PRO A 286 -7.74 -70.58 93.63
N HIS A 287 -6.55 -70.25 93.12
CA HIS A 287 -6.33 -70.16 91.66
C HIS A 287 -5.21 -71.04 91.08
N VAL A 288 -4.64 -71.96 91.86
CA VAL A 288 -3.72 -72.98 91.32
C VAL A 288 -4.46 -73.85 90.28
N ALA A 289 -5.77 -74.10 90.49
CA ALA A 289 -6.61 -74.83 89.55
C ALA A 289 -6.77 -74.13 88.18
N GLN A 290 -6.73 -72.79 88.11
CA GLN A 290 -6.72 -72.11 86.81
C GLN A 290 -5.31 -71.88 86.25
N PHE A 291 -4.26 -71.84 87.08
CA PHE A 291 -2.86 -71.81 86.60
C PHE A 291 -2.52 -73.09 85.79
N ILE A 292 -3.01 -74.25 86.26
CA ILE A 292 -2.89 -75.53 85.53
C ILE A 292 -3.80 -75.54 84.27
N ARG A 293 -4.98 -74.91 84.32
CA ARG A 293 -5.88 -74.77 83.16
C ARG A 293 -5.30 -73.85 82.08
N VAL A 294 -4.55 -72.81 82.47
CA VAL A 294 -3.84 -71.89 81.56
C VAL A 294 -2.66 -72.60 80.91
N GLN A 295 -1.89 -73.45 81.61
CA GLN A 295 -0.85 -74.24 80.95
C GLN A 295 -1.40 -75.29 79.96
N ARG A 296 -2.56 -75.92 80.25
CA ARG A 296 -3.22 -76.80 79.27
C ARG A 296 -3.80 -76.05 78.06
N LYS A 297 -4.26 -74.80 78.22
CA LYS A 297 -4.70 -73.94 77.10
C LYS A 297 -3.54 -73.26 76.35
N ALA A 298 -2.39 -73.04 76.98
CA ALA A 298 -1.19 -72.49 76.34
C ALA A 298 -0.62 -73.45 75.28
N HIS A 299 -0.79 -74.76 75.44
CA HIS A 299 -0.44 -75.76 74.43
C HIS A 299 -1.45 -75.86 73.27
N SER A 300 -2.53 -75.08 73.27
CA SER A 300 -3.51 -75.00 72.17
C SER A 300 -3.53 -73.64 71.44
N PHE A 301 -2.62 -72.72 71.74
CA PHE A 301 -2.41 -71.56 70.87
C PHE A 301 -1.58 -71.99 69.65
N SER A 302 -2.28 -72.59 68.69
CA SER A 302 -1.81 -72.70 67.32
C SER A 302 -1.43 -71.31 66.83
N ILE A 303 -0.18 -71.18 66.38
CA ILE A 303 0.32 -70.06 65.58
C ILE A 303 -0.47 -70.10 64.25
N ARG A 304 -1.70 -69.58 64.27
CA ARG A 304 -2.55 -69.43 63.06
C ARG A 304 -3.32 -68.12 62.99
N THR A 305 -3.08 -67.15 63.88
CA THR A 305 -3.85 -65.89 63.91
C THR A 305 -3.01 -64.61 63.85
N LEU A 306 -1.76 -64.70 63.35
CA LEU A 306 -1.00 -63.52 62.93
C LEU A 306 -1.14 -63.21 61.42
N GLN A 307 -1.77 -64.09 60.65
CA GLN A 307 -2.00 -63.86 59.21
C GLN A 307 -3.34 -63.17 58.92
N GLU A 308 -4.37 -63.35 59.74
CA GLU A 308 -5.69 -62.72 59.55
C GLU A 308 -5.80 -61.29 60.13
N ARG A 309 -4.82 -60.82 60.91
CA ARG A 309 -4.82 -59.45 61.46
C ARG A 309 -4.03 -58.44 60.61
N CYS A 310 -3.69 -58.81 59.38
CA CYS A 310 -3.00 -57.96 58.41
C CYS A 310 -3.78 -57.81 57.09
N GLU A 311 -5.08 -58.15 57.04
CA GLU A 311 -5.88 -57.98 55.81
C GLU A 311 -6.52 -56.58 55.67
N ASN A 312 -6.43 -55.72 56.68
CA ASN A 312 -6.96 -54.34 56.61
C ASN A 312 -5.89 -53.24 56.46
N PHE A 313 -4.63 -53.62 56.23
CA PHE A 313 -3.64 -52.66 55.74
C PHE A 313 -3.69 -52.67 54.21
N LYS A 314 -4.40 -51.71 53.63
CA LYS A 314 -4.21 -51.37 52.22
C LYS A 314 -2.73 -51.00 52.04
N PRO A 315 -1.96 -51.67 51.16
CA PRO A 315 -0.60 -51.26 50.88
C PRO A 315 -0.63 -49.83 50.31
N ILE A 316 0.25 -48.98 50.82
CA ILE A 316 0.52 -47.63 50.30
C ILE A 316 1.27 -47.79 48.97
N HIS A 317 0.57 -48.26 47.94
CA HIS A 317 1.06 -48.35 46.57
C HIS A 317 0.07 -47.79 45.53
N GLN A 318 -0.95 -47.04 45.96
CA GLN A 318 -1.78 -46.25 45.05
C GLN A 318 -1.29 -44.80 44.86
N LEU A 319 -0.24 -44.36 45.57
CA LEU A 319 0.39 -43.06 45.37
C LEU A 319 1.41 -43.01 44.22
N THR A 320 1.62 -44.10 43.50
CA THR A 320 2.57 -44.17 42.36
C THR A 320 1.92 -44.26 40.98
N GLN A 321 0.60 -44.23 40.87
CA GLN A 321 -0.10 -44.23 39.56
C GLN A 321 -0.71 -42.87 39.16
N SER A 322 -0.50 -41.82 39.95
CA SER A 322 -0.83 -40.43 39.57
C SER A 322 0.36 -39.50 39.75
N MET A 323 1.47 -39.82 39.10
CA MET A 323 2.55 -38.86 38.83
C MET A 323 2.52 -38.56 37.33
N PRO A 324 2.04 -37.39 36.87
CA PRO A 324 2.26 -36.96 35.49
C PRO A 324 3.64 -36.31 35.40
N TYR A 325 4.68 -37.02 35.81
CA TYR A 325 6.07 -36.58 35.63
C TYR A 325 6.91 -37.77 35.22
N ARG A 326 7.07 -37.93 33.90
CA ARG A 326 8.24 -38.63 33.33
C ARG A 326 9.48 -37.80 33.67
N PRO A 327 10.50 -38.33 34.37
CA PRO A 327 11.84 -37.83 34.23
C PRO A 327 12.41 -38.46 32.94
N SER A 328 12.06 -37.88 31.80
CA SER A 328 12.57 -38.30 30.49
C SER A 328 12.78 -37.06 29.60
N SER A 329 13.52 -36.07 30.11
CA SER A 329 13.97 -34.92 29.30
C SER A 329 15.16 -34.16 29.91
N LEU A 330 16.05 -34.83 30.65
CA LEU A 330 17.34 -34.27 31.06
C LEU A 330 18.50 -35.20 30.71
N SER A 331 18.50 -35.67 29.46
CA SER A 331 19.69 -36.24 28.79
C SER A 331 19.67 -35.85 27.30
N ALA A 332 19.51 -34.56 27.00
CA ALA A 332 19.67 -34.03 25.64
C ALA A 332 20.07 -32.55 25.64
N VAL A 333 21.00 -32.15 26.52
CA VAL A 333 21.80 -30.94 26.30
C VAL A 333 23.22 -31.30 26.69
N LEU A 334 23.97 -31.75 25.69
CA LEU A 334 25.42 -31.62 25.50
C LEU A 334 25.84 -32.62 24.42
N GLN A 335 25.71 -32.23 23.16
CA GLN A 335 26.60 -32.61 22.06
C GLN A 335 26.41 -31.65 20.87
N PRO A 336 27.43 -31.49 20.01
CA PRO A 336 27.78 -30.23 19.35
C PRO A 336 26.93 -29.91 18.13
N ALA A 337 26.91 -28.62 17.77
CA ALA A 337 26.33 -28.11 16.53
C ALA A 337 26.83 -28.89 15.30
N HIS A 338 25.91 -29.55 14.60
CA HIS A 338 26.13 -29.99 13.22
C HIS A 338 25.12 -29.27 12.32
N ILE A 339 25.63 -28.30 11.58
CA ILE A 339 24.92 -27.58 10.51
C ILE A 339 24.71 -28.57 9.35
N PRO A 340 23.51 -28.73 8.79
CA PRO A 340 23.37 -29.31 7.47
C PRO A 340 23.61 -28.21 6.44
N PHE A 341 24.68 -28.40 5.68
CA PHE A 341 25.02 -27.65 4.48
C PHE A 341 23.86 -27.75 3.46
N ASN A 342 23.29 -26.62 3.04
CA ASN A 342 22.29 -26.57 1.96
C ASN A 342 22.93 -25.92 0.70
N PRO A 343 23.04 -26.63 -0.43
CA PRO A 343 23.81 -26.19 -1.60
C PRO A 343 23.01 -25.27 -2.53
N LYS A 344 22.42 -24.19 -1.99
CA LYS A 344 21.73 -23.15 -2.79
C LYS A 344 22.17 -21.71 -2.53
N ASP A 345 23.19 -21.52 -1.69
CA ASP A 345 23.86 -20.23 -1.52
C ASP A 345 25.26 -20.24 -2.17
N MET A 346 25.30 -20.54 -3.48
CA MET A 346 26.39 -20.18 -4.41
C MET A 346 25.80 -19.43 -5.59
#